data_AF-A0A3M1ZJJ3-F1
#
_entry.id   AF-A0A3M1ZJJ3-F1
#
_cell.length_a   1.000
_cell.length_b   1.000
_cell.length_c   1.000
_cell.angle_alpha   90.00
_cell.angle_beta   90.00
_cell.angle_gamma   90.00
#
_symmetry.space_group_name_H-M   'P 1'
#
loop_
_entity.id
_entity.type
_entity.pdbx_description
1 polymer ?
#
loop_
_entity_poly.entity_id
_entity_poly.type
_entity_poly.pdbx_seq_one_letter_code
_entity_poly.pdbx_strand_id
1 'polypeptide(L)'
;MPGDPFLGPYADIRALRAAARKILGVGPEAGLPEIRAAFRRLSRRHHPDLGGDPARFTRIVNAYLVLTRPDPRGFPLGDAPGEPESHAAYFERWKRRFFE
;
A
#
# COMPACT_ATOMS: atom_id res chain seq x y z
N MET A 1 4.60 8.21 24.96
CA MET A 1 4.84 9.15 23.84
C MET A 1 3.64 9.05 22.92
N PRO A 2 2.87 10.12 22.68
CA PRO A 2 1.86 10.07 21.63
C PRO A 2 2.59 9.96 20.29
N GLY A 3 2.32 8.90 19.54
CA GLY A 3 2.88 8.72 18.20
C GLY A 3 2.45 9.85 17.26
N ASP A 4 3.19 10.05 16.18
CA ASP A 4 2.78 10.96 15.09
C ASP A 4 1.36 10.55 14.62
N PRO A 5 0.37 11.46 14.68
CA PRO A 5 -1.03 11.12 14.42
C PRO A 5 -1.27 10.61 13.00
N PHE A 6 -0.33 10.85 12.09
CA PHE A 6 -0.41 10.44 10.69
C PHE A 6 0.30 9.08 10.45
N LEU A 7 1.30 8.73 11.26
CA LEU A 7 1.99 7.42 11.15
C LEU A 7 1.23 6.26 11.80
N GLY A 8 0.14 6.52 12.55
CA GLY A 8 -0.63 5.47 13.20
C GLY A 8 0.20 4.66 14.21
N PRO A 9 0.17 3.30 14.22
CA PRO A 9 0.93 2.50 15.18
C PRO A 9 2.46 2.51 14.94
N TYR A 10 2.92 3.19 13.89
CA TYR A 10 4.33 3.21 13.53
C TYR A 10 5.04 4.42 14.16
N ALA A 11 6.05 4.15 14.99
CA ALA A 11 6.77 5.19 15.71
C ALA A 11 7.54 6.17 14.81
N ASP A 12 7.95 5.74 13.61
CA ASP A 12 8.66 6.57 12.63
C ASP A 12 8.47 6.08 11.18
N ILE A 13 8.97 6.88 10.22
CA ILE A 13 8.91 6.59 8.77
C ILE A 13 9.70 5.32 8.40
N ARG A 14 10.79 5.00 9.12
CA ARG A 14 11.60 3.79 8.83
C ARG A 14 10.80 2.53 9.18
N ALA A 15 10.15 2.51 10.33
CA ALA A 15 9.25 1.45 10.76
C ALA A 15 8.05 1.29 9.80
N LEU A 16 7.44 2.41 9.38
CA LEU A 16 6.37 2.41 8.39
C LEU A 16 6.83 1.77 7.07
N ARG A 17 7.98 2.21 6.53
CA ARG A 17 8.55 1.63 5.30
C ARG A 17 8.96 0.16 5.48
N ALA A 18 9.47 -0.24 6.64
CA ALA A 18 9.79 -1.64 6.92
C ALA A 18 8.53 -2.53 6.88
N ALA A 19 7.43 -2.07 7.47
CA ALA A 19 6.15 -2.77 7.40
C ALA A 19 5.60 -2.86 5.97
N ALA A 20 5.71 -1.78 5.18
CA ALA A 20 5.31 -1.77 3.79
C ALA A 20 6.08 -2.80 2.95
N ARG A 21 7.39 -2.95 3.18
CA ARG A 21 8.20 -3.97 2.50
C ARG A 21 7.73 -5.38 2.82
N LYS A 22 7.36 -5.65 4.08
CA LYS A 22 6.81 -6.95 4.50
C LYS A 22 5.48 -7.26 3.78
N ILE A 23 4.61 -6.27 3.61
CA ILE A 23 3.34 -6.44 2.87
C ILE A 23 3.60 -6.78 1.40
N LEU A 24 4.57 -6.13 0.76
CA LEU A 24 4.96 -6.44 -0.63
C LEU A 24 5.80 -7.73 -0.76
N GLY A 25 6.29 -8.28 0.36
CA GLY A 25 7.17 -9.44 0.39
C GLY A 25 8.53 -9.17 -0.26
N VAL A 26 9.08 -7.96 -0.07
CA VAL A 26 10.39 -7.57 -0.59
C VAL A 26 11.41 -7.39 0.54
N GLY A 27 12.70 -7.56 0.21
CA GLY A 27 13.79 -7.39 1.17
C GLY A 27 13.94 -5.93 1.66
N PRO A 28 14.65 -5.70 2.78
CA PRO A 28 14.90 -4.36 3.32
C PRO A 28 15.65 -3.45 2.33
N GLU A 29 16.58 -4.04 1.57
CA GLU A 29 17.39 -3.37 0.54
C GLU A 29 16.70 -3.30 -0.83
N ALA A 30 15.43 -3.71 -0.91
CA ALA A 30 14.74 -3.77 -2.18
C ALA A 30 14.61 -2.39 -2.81
N GLY A 31 15.14 -2.27 -4.03
CA GLY A 31 15.09 -1.04 -4.81
C GLY A 31 13.70 -0.80 -5.43
N LEU A 32 13.53 0.39 -5.99
CA LEU A 32 12.30 0.77 -6.70
C LEU A 32 11.87 -0.23 -7.80
N PRO A 33 12.78 -0.83 -8.60
CA PRO A 33 12.41 -1.84 -9.60
C PRO A 33 11.76 -3.08 -8.99
N GLU A 34 12.31 -3.58 -7.88
CA GLU A 34 11.79 -4.76 -7.17
C GLU A 34 10.45 -4.47 -6.49
N ILE A 35 10.33 -3.31 -5.86
CA ILE A 35 9.07 -2.83 -5.26
C ILE A 35 7.96 -2.79 -6.33
N ARG A 36 8.25 -2.23 -7.50
CA ARG A 36 7.31 -2.18 -8.63
C ARG A 36 6.97 -3.57 -9.15
N ALA A 37 7.94 -4.47 -9.27
CA ALA A 37 7.71 -5.83 -9.73
C ALA A 37 6.83 -6.64 -8.75
N ALA A 38 7.12 -6.54 -7.44
CA ALA A 38 6.34 -7.18 -6.39
C ALA A 38 4.90 -6.65 -6.35
N PHE A 39 4.75 -5.33 -6.45
CA PHE A 39 3.45 -4.69 -6.53
C PHE A 39 2.63 -5.21 -7.71
N ARG A 40 3.17 -5.18 -8.94
CA ARG A 40 2.45 -5.70 -10.13
C ARG A 40 2.01 -7.15 -9.97
N ARG A 41 2.87 -8.00 -9.41
CA ARG A 41 2.56 -9.42 -9.16
C ARG A 41 1.40 -9.58 -8.17
N LEU A 42 1.44 -8.85 -7.06
CA LEU A 42 0.43 -8.91 -6.01
C LEU A 42 -0.90 -8.28 -6.44
N SER A 43 -0.86 -7.16 -7.16
CA SER A 43 -2.05 -6.50 -7.70
C SER A 43 -2.82 -7.41 -8.65
N ARG A 44 -2.15 -8.15 -9.54
CA ARG A 44 -2.81 -9.11 -10.43
C ARG A 44 -3.39 -10.30 -9.67
N ARG A 45 -2.72 -10.75 -8.61
CA ARG A 45 -3.17 -11.90 -7.80
C ARG A 45 -4.37 -11.57 -6.91
N HIS A 46 -4.43 -10.36 -6.37
CA HIS A 46 -5.45 -9.94 -5.41
C HIS A 46 -6.43 -8.93 -6.00
N HIS A 47 -6.50 -8.85 -7.33
CA HIS A 47 -7.40 -7.91 -8.01
C HIS A 47 -8.86 -8.26 -7.70
N PRO A 48 -9.71 -7.31 -7.24
CA PRO A 48 -11.10 -7.58 -6.91
C PRO A 48 -11.91 -8.12 -8.11
N ASP A 49 -11.70 -7.57 -9.31
CA ASP A 49 -12.37 -8.06 -10.54
C ASP A 49 -12.01 -9.51 -10.90
N LEU A 50 -10.91 -10.05 -10.37
CA LEU A 50 -10.50 -11.44 -10.57
C LEU A 50 -10.91 -12.33 -9.37
N GLY A 51 -11.83 -11.85 -8.52
CA GLY A 51 -12.25 -12.54 -7.29
C GLY A 51 -11.27 -12.40 -6.12
N GLY A 52 -10.37 -11.41 -6.17
CA GLY A 52 -9.42 -11.12 -5.12
C GLY A 52 -10.02 -10.36 -3.93
N ASP A 53 -9.29 -10.33 -2.82
CA ASP A 53 -9.69 -9.65 -1.58
C ASP A 53 -9.42 -8.13 -1.67
N PRO A 54 -10.47 -7.29 -1.66
CA PRO A 54 -10.34 -5.84 -1.73
C PRO A 54 -9.52 -5.25 -0.58
N ALA A 55 -9.67 -5.77 0.64
CA ALA A 55 -8.95 -5.29 1.82
C ALA A 55 -7.45 -5.59 1.69
N ARG A 56 -7.12 -6.82 1.23
CA ARG A 56 -5.73 -7.20 0.98
C ARG A 56 -5.10 -6.35 -0.11
N PHE A 57 -5.85 -6.06 -1.17
CA PHE A 57 -5.36 -5.20 -2.23
C PHE A 57 -5.10 -3.77 -1.77
N THR A 58 -6.01 -3.17 -1.01
CA THR A 58 -5.80 -1.83 -0.43
C THR A 58 -4.50 -1.77 0.37
N ARG A 59 -4.21 -2.80 1.19
CA ARG A 59 -2.93 -2.90 1.92
C ARG A 59 -1.72 -2.94 0.98
N ILE A 60 -1.81 -3.70 -0.11
CA ILE A 60 -0.75 -3.78 -1.14
C ILE A 60 -0.50 -2.42 -1.79
N VAL A 61 -1.56 -1.66 -2.11
CA VAL A 61 -1.43 -0.32 -2.70
C VAL A 61 -0.83 0.67 -1.72
N ASN A 62 -1.31 0.71 -0.49
CA ASN A 62 -0.77 1.62 0.53
C ASN A 62 0.71 1.31 0.82
N ALA A 63 1.09 0.04 0.88
CA ALA A 63 2.49 -0.36 1.01
C ALA A 63 3.36 0.16 -0.15
N TYR A 64 2.87 0.06 -1.38
CA TYR A 64 3.56 0.64 -2.53
C TYR A 64 3.70 2.17 -2.42
N LEU A 65 2.66 2.88 -2.02
CA LEU A 65 2.69 4.34 -1.87
C LEU A 65 3.66 4.79 -0.76
N VAL A 66 3.67 4.10 0.38
CA VAL A 66 4.62 4.35 1.49
C VAL A 66 6.09 4.24 1.04
N LEU A 67 6.38 3.30 0.14
CA LEU A 67 7.74 3.04 -0.32
C LEU A 67 8.18 3.95 -1.48
N THR A 68 7.23 4.40 -2.29
CA THR A 68 7.53 5.18 -3.49
C THR A 68 7.42 6.69 -3.28
N ARG A 69 6.72 7.14 -2.25
CA ARG A 69 6.56 8.57 -1.98
C ARG A 69 7.64 9.13 -1.04
N PRO A 70 8.04 10.40 -1.26
CA PRO A 70 8.95 11.09 -0.36
C PRO A 70 8.32 11.26 1.03
N ASP A 71 7.03 11.61 1.11
CA ASP A 71 6.26 11.66 2.35
C ASP A 71 5.19 10.56 2.41
N PRO A 72 5.34 9.57 3.33
CA PRO A 72 4.41 8.46 3.47
C PRO A 72 3.35 8.65 4.58
N ARG A 73 3.34 9.78 5.31
CA ARG A 73 2.50 9.97 6.51
C ARG A 73 0.98 9.89 6.28
N GLY A 74 0.50 10.02 5.05
CA GLY A 74 -0.94 9.89 4.73
C GLY A 74 -1.42 8.48 4.36
N PHE A 75 -0.56 7.46 4.41
CA PHE A 75 -0.86 6.13 3.85
C PHE A 75 -0.88 5.06 4.94
N PRO A 76 -2.07 4.65 5.42
CA PRO A 76 -2.16 3.63 6.46
C PRO A 76 -1.85 2.23 5.91
N LEU A 77 -1.04 1.46 6.63
CA LEU A 77 -0.72 0.06 6.30
C LEU A 77 -1.65 -0.96 6.99
N GLY A 78 -2.57 -0.50 7.83
CA GLY A 78 -3.53 -1.33 8.58
C GLY A 78 -4.98 -1.02 8.21
N ASP A 79 -5.92 -1.65 8.93
CA ASP A 79 -7.38 -1.50 8.77
C ASP A 79 -7.93 -0.16 9.29
N ALA A 80 -7.13 0.91 9.19
CA ALA A 80 -7.54 2.22 9.69
C ALA A 80 -8.81 2.66 8.94
N PRO A 81 -9.90 3.02 9.66
CA PRO A 81 -11.16 3.44 9.07
C PRO A 81 -11.01 4.89 8.57
N GLY A 82 -10.34 5.06 7.44
CA GLY A 82 -10.47 6.27 6.63
C GLY A 82 -11.22 5.86 5.38
N GLU A 83 -12.51 6.16 5.31
CA GLU A 83 -13.33 5.85 4.13
C GLU A 83 -12.65 6.39 2.86
N PRO A 84 -12.23 5.53 1.92
CA PRO A 84 -12.24 5.92 0.53
C PRO A 84 -13.68 5.72 0.06
N GLU A 85 -14.33 6.76 -0.50
CA GLU A 85 -15.50 6.61 -1.36
C GLU A 85 -15.46 5.25 -2.06
N SER A 86 -16.40 4.35 -1.74
CA SER A 86 -16.46 2.92 -2.08
C SER A 86 -15.14 2.30 -2.59
N HIS A 87 -14.63 1.25 -1.95
CA HIS A 87 -13.51 0.46 -2.45
C HIS A 87 -13.50 0.35 -4.00
N ALA A 88 -14.65 0.03 -4.61
CA ALA A 88 -14.88 0.04 -6.06
C ALA A 88 -14.46 1.34 -6.80
N ALA A 89 -14.86 2.54 -6.36
CA ALA A 89 -14.51 3.81 -7.02
C ALA A 89 -13.02 4.16 -6.89
N TYR A 90 -12.39 3.81 -5.76
CA TYR A 90 -10.93 3.87 -5.59
C TYR A 90 -10.22 2.92 -6.58
N PHE A 91 -10.73 1.69 -6.72
CA PHE A 91 -10.24 0.69 -7.67
C PHE A 91 -10.37 1.13 -9.12
N GLU A 92 -11.53 1.65 -9.55
CA GLU A 92 -11.76 2.13 -10.92
C GLU A 92 -10.80 3.25 -11.31
N ARG A 93 -10.61 4.23 -10.41
CA ARG A 93 -9.64 5.33 -10.62
C ARG A 93 -8.20 4.83 -10.72
N TRP A 94 -7.86 3.80 -9.96
CA TRP A 94 -6.51 3.24 -9.97
C TRP A 94 -6.24 2.37 -11.21
N LYS A 95 -7.22 1.55 -11.65
CA LYS A 95 -7.11 0.75 -12.89
C LYS A 95 -6.74 1.62 -14.09
N ARG A 96 -7.45 2.74 -14.26
CA ARG A 96 -7.21 3.71 -15.35
C ARG A 96 -5.85 4.39 -15.32
N ARG A 97 -5.19 4.46 -14.17
CA ARG A 97 -3.93 5.22 -14.00
C ARG A 97 -2.66 4.39 -14.19
N PHE A 98 -2.75 3.06 -14.06
CA PHE A 98 -1.55 2.20 -13.98
C PHE A 98 -1.55 0.96 -14.89
N PHE A 99 -2.68 0.60 -15.52
CA PHE A 99 -2.81 -0.61 -16.35
C PHE A 99 -3.30 -0.33 -17.79
N GLU A 100 -3.36 0.94 -18.19
CA GLU A 100 -3.65 1.41 -19.56
C GLU A 100 -2.43 2.07 -20.19
#